data_AF-A0A2U9CYV2-F1
#
_entry.id   AF-A0A2U9CYV2-F1
#
_cell.length_a   1.000
_cell.length_b   1.000
_cell.length_c   1.000
_cell.angle_alpha   90.00
_cell.angle_beta   90.00
_cell.angle_gamma   90.00
#
_symmetry.space_group_name_H-M   'P 1'
#
loop_
_entity.id
_entity.type
_entity.pdbx_description
1 polymer ?
#
loop_
_entity_poly.entity_id
_entity_poly.type
_entity_poly.pdbx_seq_one_letter_code
_entity_poly.pdbx_strand_id
1 'polypeptide(L)'
;MAHYRASESKREQFRRYLEKSGVLDTITSVLVALYEETDKPNNALDFIKLHLGGAGPDPAEAEAAALRVELADLQQKCNLLMEENKELQDKLLQYEPSPEEEVAE
;
A
#
# COMPACT_ATOMS: atom_id res chain seq x y z
N MET A 1 0.05 -49.57 -2.59
CA MET A 1 0.90 -48.35 -2.47
C MET A 1 0.62 -47.27 -3.53
N ALA A 2 -0.04 -47.56 -4.66
CA ALA A 2 -0.30 -46.54 -5.70
C ALA A 2 -1.42 -45.52 -5.35
N HIS A 3 -2.43 -45.93 -4.57
CA HIS A 3 -3.54 -45.03 -4.19
C HIS A 3 -3.13 -43.90 -3.25
N TYR A 4 -2.11 -44.12 -2.40
CA TYR A 4 -1.60 -43.12 -1.45
C TYR A 4 -0.88 -41.96 -2.17
N ARG A 5 -0.07 -42.25 -3.19
CA ARG A 5 0.58 -41.22 -4.02
C ARG A 5 -0.41 -40.42 -4.88
N ALA A 6 -1.46 -41.08 -5.40
CA ALA A 6 -2.49 -40.39 -6.18
C ALA A 6 -3.35 -39.45 -5.31
N SER A 7 -3.61 -39.82 -4.05
CA SER A 7 -4.31 -38.95 -3.09
C SER A 7 -3.45 -37.78 -2.61
N GLU A 8 -2.14 -37.99 -2.42
CA GLU A 8 -1.18 -36.92 -2.12
C GLU A 8 -1.11 -35.90 -3.26
N SER A 9 -1.12 -36.37 -4.51
CA SER A 9 -1.14 -35.51 -5.70
C SER A 9 -2.39 -34.62 -5.77
N LYS A 10 -3.59 -35.17 -5.52
CA LYS A 10 -4.83 -34.38 -5.48
C LYS A 10 -4.84 -33.36 -4.35
N ARG A 11 -4.35 -33.74 -3.16
CA ARG A 11 -4.25 -32.83 -2.01
C ARG A 11 -3.29 -31.68 -2.30
N GLU A 12 -2.14 -31.96 -2.90
CA GLU A 12 -1.16 -30.94 -3.25
C GLU A 12 -1.66 -30.01 -4.34
N GLN A 13 -2.36 -30.53 -5.36
CA GLN A 13 -3.02 -29.70 -6.37
C GLN A 13 -4.05 -28.74 -5.75
N PHE A 14 -4.85 -29.23 -4.81
CA PHE A 14 -5.81 -28.40 -4.09
C PHE A 14 -5.12 -27.34 -3.22
N ARG A 15 -4.04 -27.71 -2.51
CA ARG A 15 -3.22 -26.77 -1.74
C ARG A 15 -2.68 -25.63 -2.62
N ARG A 16 -2.08 -25.97 -3.76
CA ARG A 16 -1.58 -25.00 -4.74
C ARG A 16 -2.68 -24.13 -5.33
N TYR A 17 -3.87 -24.67 -5.53
CA TYR A 17 -5.03 -23.90 -5.96
C TYR A 17 -5.41 -22.85 -4.90
N LEU A 18 -5.48 -23.23 -3.62
CA LEU A 18 -5.77 -22.30 -2.52
C LEU A 18 -4.68 -21.23 -2.35
N GLU A 19 -3.41 -21.60 -2.51
CA GLU A 19 -2.29 -20.63 -2.53
C GLU A 19 -2.42 -19.67 -3.72
N LYS A 20 -2.56 -20.19 -4.94
CA LYS A 20 -2.61 -19.38 -6.16
C LYS A 20 -3.84 -18.46 -6.21
N SER A 21 -4.94 -18.86 -5.58
CA SER A 21 -6.16 -18.05 -5.50
C SER A 21 -6.18 -17.07 -4.32
N GLY A 22 -5.12 -17.04 -3.48
CA GLY A 22 -5.00 -16.14 -2.34
C GLY A 22 -5.83 -16.52 -1.12
N VAL A 23 -6.55 -17.66 -1.15
CA VAL A 23 -7.42 -18.10 -0.04
C VAL A 23 -6.62 -18.29 1.25
N LEU A 24 -5.42 -18.87 1.15
CA LEU A 24 -4.57 -19.08 2.34
C LEU A 24 -4.09 -17.74 2.93
N ASP A 25 -3.76 -16.77 2.08
CA ASP A 25 -3.30 -15.45 2.52
C ASP A 25 -4.42 -14.69 3.22
N THR A 26 -5.64 -14.72 2.67
CA THR A 26 -6.82 -14.11 3.29
C THR A 26 -7.13 -14.75 4.65
N ILE A 27 -7.17 -16.09 4.73
CA ILE A 27 -7.42 -16.78 6.02
C ILE A 27 -6.32 -16.43 7.03
N THR A 28 -5.06 -16.40 6.61
CA THR A 28 -3.93 -16.05 7.47
C THR A 28 -4.05 -14.62 7.98
N SER A 29 -4.40 -13.66 7.12
CA SER A 29 -4.60 -12.27 7.49
C SER A 29 -5.71 -12.09 8.54
N VAL A 30 -6.86 -12.77 8.38
CA VAL A 30 -7.95 -12.73 9.38
C VAL A 30 -7.52 -13.30 10.72
N LEU A 31 -6.71 -14.36 10.72
CA LEU A 31 -6.18 -14.94 11.96
C LEU A 31 -5.15 -14.02 12.64
N VAL A 32 -4.33 -13.30 11.86
CA VAL A 32 -3.40 -12.28 12.38
C VAL A 32 -4.19 -11.14 13.02
N ALA A 33 -5.22 -10.61 12.34
CA ALA A 33 -6.08 -9.56 12.90
C ALA A 33 -6.71 -9.99 14.24
N LEU A 34 -7.23 -11.23 14.30
CA LEU A 34 -7.75 -11.80 15.55
C LEU A 34 -6.66 -11.93 16.63
N TYR A 35 -5.42 -12.24 16.25
CA TYR A 35 -4.28 -12.35 17.15
C TYR A 35 -3.80 -10.98 17.67
N GLU A 36 -3.90 -9.94 16.86
CA GLU A 36 -3.49 -8.57 17.23
C GLU A 36 -4.54 -7.83 18.05
N GLU A 37 -5.80 -8.27 18.03
CA GLU A 37 -6.87 -7.64 18.83
C GLU A 37 -6.52 -7.58 20.33
N THR A 38 -6.57 -6.36 20.88
CA THR A 38 -6.20 -6.10 22.29
C THR A 38 -7.29 -6.55 23.25
N ASP A 39 -8.56 -6.43 22.85
CA ASP A 39 -9.72 -6.97 23.56
C ASP A 39 -10.24 -8.19 22.79
N LYS A 40 -9.87 -9.39 23.25
CA LYS A 40 -10.22 -10.62 22.53
C LYS A 40 -11.73 -10.80 22.50
N PRO A 41 -12.33 -11.00 21.32
CA PRO A 41 -13.77 -11.22 21.24
C PRO A 41 -14.15 -12.49 21.99
N ASN A 42 -15.23 -12.41 22.78
CA ASN A 42 -15.77 -13.56 23.52
C ASN A 42 -16.13 -14.73 22.59
N ASN A 43 -16.40 -14.46 21.31
CA ASN A 43 -16.60 -15.48 20.27
C ASN A 43 -15.68 -15.25 19.06
N ALA A 44 -14.54 -15.93 19.04
CA ALA A 44 -13.58 -15.89 17.94
C ALA A 44 -14.17 -16.38 16.60
N LEU A 45 -15.12 -17.32 16.61
CA LEU A 45 -15.72 -17.83 15.37
C LEU A 45 -16.58 -16.77 14.67
N ASP A 46 -17.28 -15.95 15.45
CA ASP A 46 -18.11 -14.88 14.87
C ASP A 46 -17.24 -13.75 14.30
N PHE A 47 -16.11 -13.44 14.96
CA PHE A 47 -15.09 -12.55 14.40
C PHE A 47 -14.60 -13.05 13.04
N ILE A 48 -14.20 -14.32 12.94
CA ILE A 48 -13.70 -14.91 11.69
C ILE A 48 -14.77 -14.87 10.59
N LYS A 49 -16.03 -15.22 10.91
CA LYS A 49 -17.14 -15.17 9.94
C LYS A 49 -17.39 -13.76 9.40
N LEU A 50 -17.34 -12.75 10.26
CA LEU A 50 -17.54 -11.36 9.86
C LEU A 50 -16.43 -10.89 8.91
N HIS A 51 -15.18 -11.20 9.25
CA HIS A 51 -14.01 -10.76 8.49
C HIS A 51 -13.81 -11.55 7.18
N LEU A 52 -14.27 -12.81 7.10
CA LEU A 52 -14.32 -13.58 5.84
C LEU A 52 -15.55 -13.26 4.98
N GLY A 53 -16.63 -12.73 5.57
CA GLY A 53 -17.91 -12.46 4.92
C GLY A 53 -17.98 -11.17 4.10
N GLY A 54 -16.87 -10.45 3.93
CA GLY A 54 -16.81 -9.19 3.18
C GLY A 54 -17.25 -7.94 3.95
N ALA A 55 -17.29 -7.99 5.28
CA ALA A 55 -17.66 -6.85 6.13
C ALA A 55 -16.46 -6.19 6.85
N GLY A 56 -15.24 -6.72 6.70
CA GLY A 56 -14.02 -6.04 7.12
C GLY A 56 -13.50 -5.13 6.00
N PRO A 57 -12.82 -4.01 6.31
CA PRO A 57 -12.17 -3.20 5.29
C PRO A 57 -11.22 -4.10 4.50
N ASP A 58 -11.44 -4.19 3.19
CA ASP A 58 -10.54 -4.93 2.31
C ASP A 58 -9.12 -4.38 2.55
N PRO A 59 -8.13 -5.22 2.91
CA PRO A 59 -6.74 -4.76 3.06
C PRO A 59 -6.28 -3.98 1.83
N ALA A 60 -6.76 -4.34 0.64
CA ALA A 60 -6.48 -3.60 -0.59
C ALA A 60 -7.16 -2.23 -0.63
N GLU A 61 -8.34 -2.06 -0.02
CA GLU A 61 -9.01 -0.76 0.10
C GLU A 61 -8.33 0.13 1.14
N ALA A 62 -7.88 -0.43 2.26
CA ALA A 62 -7.08 0.28 3.25
C ALA A 62 -5.73 0.74 2.66
N GLU A 63 -5.04 -0.14 1.92
CA GLU A 63 -3.82 0.20 1.20
C GLU A 63 -4.09 1.25 0.11
N ALA A 64 -5.16 1.11 -0.66
CA ALA A 64 -5.55 2.09 -1.67
C ALA A 64 -5.88 3.46 -1.04
N ALA A 65 -6.50 3.49 0.14
CA ALA A 65 -6.76 4.72 0.88
C ALA A 65 -5.45 5.38 1.35
N ALA A 66 -4.50 4.60 1.89
CA ALA A 66 -3.19 5.09 2.31
C ALA A 66 -2.40 5.68 1.13
N LEU A 67 -2.35 4.96 0.00
CA LEU A 67 -1.68 5.41 -1.22
C LEU A 67 -2.28 6.71 -1.78
N ARG A 68 -3.61 6.90 -1.68
CA ARG A 68 -4.27 8.14 -2.09
C ARG A 68 -3.85 9.34 -1.24
N VAL A 69 -3.68 9.14 0.07
CA VAL A 69 -3.19 10.19 0.98
C VAL A 69 -1.75 10.57 0.64
N GLU A 70 -0.87 9.57 0.47
CA GLU A 70 0.53 9.82 0.13
C GLU A 70 0.69 10.54 -1.21
N LEU A 71 -0.13 10.16 -2.20
CA LEU A 71 -0.14 10.82 -3.51
C LEU A 71 -0.57 12.29 -3.40
N ALA A 72 -1.59 12.59 -2.59
CA ALA A 72 -2.03 13.96 -2.35
C ALA A 72 -0.94 14.80 -1.66
N ASP A 73 -0.27 14.24 -0.65
CA ASP A 73 0.82 14.91 0.07
C ASP A 73 2.02 15.18 -0.85
N LEU A 74 2.39 14.22 -1.70
CA LEU A 74 3.46 14.38 -2.67
C LEU A 74 3.11 15.43 -3.73
N GLN A 75 1.88 15.44 -4.23
CA GLN A 75 1.42 16.47 -5.16
C GLN A 75 1.48 17.86 -4.54
N GLN A 76 1.05 18.02 -3.28
CA GLN A 76 1.15 19.29 -2.57
C GLN A 76 2.61 19.75 -2.43
N LYS A 77 3.51 18.86 -2.03
CA LYS A 77 4.96 19.17 -1.93
C LYS A 77 5.56 19.58 -3.27
N CYS A 78 5.22 18.87 -4.34
CA CYS A 78 5.67 19.22 -5.69
C CYS A 78 5.22 20.62 -6.09
N ASN A 79 3.95 20.97 -5.84
CA ASN A 79 3.43 22.30 -6.17
C ASN A 79 4.17 23.41 -5.40
N LEU A 80 4.39 23.23 -4.09
CA LEU A 80 5.14 24.19 -3.27
C LEU A 80 6.58 24.37 -3.76
N LEU A 81 7.27 23.28 -4.08
CA LEU A 81 8.63 23.33 -4.60
C LEU A 81 8.71 23.95 -6.01
N MET A 82 7.67 23.80 -6.83
CA MET A 82 7.59 24.46 -8.13
C MET A 82 7.37 25.97 -8.00
N GLU A 83 6.51 26.40 -7.07
CA GLU A 83 6.33 27.82 -6.75
C GLU A 83 7.62 28.44 -6.21
N GLU A 84 8.28 27.79 -5.25
CA GLU A 84 9.55 28.25 -4.70
C GLU A 84 10.65 28.31 -5.78
N ASN A 85 10.77 27.30 -6.64
CA ASN A 85 11.71 27.33 -7.77
C ASN A 85 11.45 28.52 -8.69
N LYS A 86 10.18 28.79 -9.00
CA LYS A 86 9.81 29.92 -9.85
C LYS A 86 10.21 31.24 -9.19
N GLU A 87 9.91 31.42 -7.91
CA GLU A 87 10.32 32.63 -7.18
C GLU A 87 11.85 32.79 -7.11
N LEU A 88 12.58 31.69 -6.92
CA LEU A 88 14.04 31.72 -6.90
C LEU A 88 14.62 32.04 -8.28
N GLN A 89 14.05 31.50 -9.36
CA GLN A 89 14.42 31.85 -10.74
C GLN A 89 14.14 33.32 -11.04
N ASP A 90 12.97 33.84 -10.65
CA ASP A 90 12.61 35.25 -10.83
C ASP A 90 13.53 36.18 -10.03
N LYS A 91 13.98 35.76 -8.84
CA LYS A 91 15.00 36.49 -8.06
C LYS A 91 16.37 36.40 -8.72
N LEU A 92 16.81 35.22 -9.17
CA LEU A 92 18.09 35.03 -9.87
C LEU A 92 18.19 35.93 -11.11
N LEU A 93 17.12 36.01 -11.92
CA LEU A 93 17.05 36.90 -13.08
C LEU A 93 17.21 38.39 -12.74
N GLN A 94 16.83 38.82 -11.54
CA GLN A 94 17.04 40.20 -11.08
C GLN A 94 18.47 40.49 -10.64
N TYR A 95 19.23 39.45 -10.31
CA TYR A 95 20.62 39.54 -9.87
C TYR A 95 21.63 39.03 -10.90
N GLU A 96 21.18 38.52 -12.06
CA GLU A 96 22.06 38.34 -13.21
C GLU A 96 22.56 39.73 -13.64
N PRO A 97 23.86 40.02 -13.55
CA PRO A 97 24.39 41.29 -14.00
C PRO A 97 24.09 41.43 -15.49
N SER A 98 23.59 42.60 -15.91
CA SER A 98 23.64 42.97 -17.32
C SER A 98 25.09 42.76 -17.79
N PRO A 99 25.34 42.09 -18.93
CA PRO A 99 26.69 41.96 -19.48
C PRO A 99 27.36 43.31 -19.82
N GLU A 100 26.70 44.43 -19.51
CA GLU A 100 27.16 45.80 -19.76
C GLU A 100 27.99 46.39 -18.61
N GLU A 101 28.09 45.76 -17.43
CA GLU A 101 28.94 46.27 -16.33
C GLU A 101 30.39 45.73 -16.35
N GLU A 102 30.74 44.77 -17.21
CA GLU A 102 32.14 44.35 -17.42
C GLU A 102 32.90 45.20 -18.46
N VAL A 103 32.28 46.22 -19.07
CA VAL A 103 32.93 47.07 -20.10
C VAL A 103 33.41 48.42 -19.55
N ALA A 104 33.41 48.61 -18.23
CA ALA A 104 33.84 49.87 -17.62
C ALA A 104 34.80 49.68 -16.44
N GLU A 105 35.97 49.06 -16.69
CA GLU A 105 37.24 49.50 -16.10
C GLU A 105 38.45 49.14 -16.95
#